data_AF-A0A2P6ARK6-F1
#
_entry.id   AF-A0A2P6ARK6-F1
#
_cell.length_a   1.000
_cell.length_b   1.000
_cell.length_c   1.000
_cell.angle_alpha   90.00
_cell.angle_beta   90.00
_cell.angle_gamma   90.00
#
_symmetry.space_group_name_H-M   'P 1'
#
loop_
_entity.id
_entity.type
_entity.pdbx_description
1 polymer ?
#
loop_
_entity_poly.entity_id
_entity_poly.type
_entity_poly.pdbx_seq_one_letter_code
_entity_poly.pdbx_strand_id
1 'polypeptide(L)'
;MPAHAERRPLGDAGLDALVTRTTGAPLQPGHSLQLLRDSSEHEAATLAMLAGARRQILIENYRICDDAWGRELLAVLCERARAGVRVCVLCDWLGSFGQLRWRWPRELRAAGG
;
A
#
# COMPACT_ATOMS: atom_id res chain seq x y z
N MET A 1 0.49 -41.57 -11.97
CA MET A 1 -0.39 -40.42 -12.24
C MET A 1 -0.34 -39.48 -11.05
N PRO A 2 -0.11 -38.15 -11.20
CA PRO A 2 0.25 -37.39 -12.42
C PRO A 2 1.76 -37.07 -12.46
N ALA A 3 2.47 -37.25 -13.58
CA ALA A 3 2.65 -36.24 -14.64
C ALA A 3 2.86 -34.83 -14.05
N HIS A 4 4.10 -34.52 -13.68
CA HIS A 4 4.54 -33.13 -13.55
C HIS A 4 4.27 -32.47 -14.91
N ALA A 5 3.20 -31.68 -14.98
CA ALA A 5 2.89 -30.89 -16.15
C ALA A 5 4.14 -30.07 -16.50
N GLU A 6 4.71 -30.38 -17.65
CA GLU A 6 5.80 -29.63 -18.26
C GLU A 6 5.37 -28.17 -18.28
N ARG A 7 6.03 -27.31 -17.48
CA ARG A 7 5.73 -25.88 -17.43
C ARG A 7 6.20 -25.29 -18.74
N ARG A 8 5.33 -25.36 -19.75
CA ARG A 8 5.51 -24.64 -20.99
C ARG A 8 5.54 -23.15 -20.63
N PRO A 9 6.63 -22.41 -20.90
CA PRO A 9 6.60 -20.98 -20.72
C PRO A 9 5.47 -20.46 -21.61
N LEU A 10 4.45 -19.86 -20.98
CA LEU A 10 3.51 -19.04 -21.72
C LEU A 10 4.38 -17.94 -22.31
N GLY A 11 4.59 -17.95 -23.64
CA GLY A 11 5.21 -16.80 -24.30
C GLY A 11 4.43 -15.54 -23.93
N ASP A 12 5.06 -14.37 -23.98
CA ASP A 12 4.51 -13.11 -23.44
C ASP A 12 3.04 -12.87 -23.79
N ALA A 13 2.60 -13.23 -25.01
CA ALA A 13 1.20 -13.14 -25.44
C ALA A 13 0.22 -14.04 -24.67
N GLY A 14 0.62 -15.26 -24.29
CA GLY A 14 -0.21 -16.19 -23.52
C GLY A 14 -0.38 -15.74 -22.06
N LEU A 15 0.69 -15.20 -21.47
CA LEU A 15 0.67 -14.65 -20.11
C LEU A 15 -0.14 -13.35 -20.07
N ASP A 16 0.06 -12.45 -21.05
CA ASP A 16 -0.68 -11.21 -21.18
C ASP A 16 -2.20 -11.47 -21.34
N ALA A 17 -2.58 -12.43 -22.19
CA ALA A 17 -3.97 -12.81 -22.35
C ALA A 17 -4.59 -13.40 -21.05
N LEU A 18 -3.81 -14.13 -20.25
CA LEU A 18 -4.26 -14.64 -18.96
C LEU A 18 -4.47 -13.49 -17.96
N VAL A 19 -3.47 -12.62 -17.78
CA VAL A 19 -3.52 -11.48 -16.86
C VAL A 19 -4.66 -10.55 -17.21
N THR A 20 -4.86 -10.25 -18.51
CA THR A 20 -5.97 -9.41 -18.98
C THR A 20 -7.33 -10.01 -18.63
N ARG A 21 -7.52 -11.32 -18.84
CA ARG A 21 -8.80 -11.98 -18.50
C ARG A 21 -9.07 -12.04 -17.00
N THR A 22 -8.03 -12.19 -16.18
CA THR A 22 -8.20 -12.33 -14.72
C THR A 22 -8.33 -10.98 -14.02
N THR A 23 -7.59 -9.97 -14.46
CA THR A 23 -7.49 -8.67 -13.78
C THR A 23 -8.26 -7.54 -14.48
N GLY A 24 -8.65 -7.74 -15.74
CA GLY A 24 -9.20 -6.69 -16.60
C GLY A 24 -8.17 -5.70 -17.15
N ALA A 25 -6.88 -5.91 -16.89
CA ALA A 25 -5.78 -5.03 -17.32
C ALA A 25 -4.65 -5.82 -18.02
N PRO A 26 -4.00 -5.24 -19.04
CA PRO A 26 -2.87 -5.87 -19.71
C PRO A 26 -1.66 -5.99 -18.78
N LEU A 27 -0.73 -6.90 -19.12
CA LEU A 27 0.52 -7.03 -18.41
C LEU A 27 1.35 -5.73 -18.57
N GLN A 28 1.68 -5.09 -17.45
CA GLN A 28 2.55 -3.92 -17.46
C GLN A 28 4.01 -4.34 -17.16
N PRO A 29 4.95 -4.10 -18.08
CA PRO A 29 6.37 -4.33 -17.82
C PRO A 29 6.98 -3.20 -16.99
N GLY A 30 8.20 -3.40 -16.48
CA GLY A 30 8.94 -2.36 -15.76
C GLY A 30 8.66 -2.27 -14.26
N HIS A 31 7.93 -3.23 -13.70
CA HIS A 31 7.75 -3.37 -12.25
C HIS A 31 8.83 -4.27 -11.66
N SER A 32 9.33 -3.89 -10.49
CA SER A 32 10.20 -4.74 -9.66
C SER A 32 9.39 -5.26 -8.46
N LEU A 33 9.58 -6.53 -8.12
CA LEU A 33 8.98 -7.12 -6.93
C LEU A 33 10.05 -7.27 -5.83
N GLN A 34 9.71 -6.87 -4.61
CA GLN A 34 10.50 -7.16 -3.42
C GLN A 34 9.63 -7.93 -2.44
N LEU A 35 10.11 -9.08 -1.97
CA LEU A 35 9.47 -9.84 -0.91
C LEU A 35 9.91 -9.27 0.44
N LEU A 36 8.94 -8.85 1.25
CA LEU A 36 9.14 -8.41 2.64
C LEU A 36 8.71 -9.56 3.55
N ARG A 37 9.62 -10.02 4.40
CA ARG A 37 9.51 -11.30 5.10
C ARG A 37 8.75 -11.21 6.41
N ASP A 38 8.76 -10.04 7.02
CA ASP A 38 8.14 -9.78 8.31
C ASP A 38 7.59 -8.36 8.40
N SER A 39 6.97 -8.05 9.54
CA SER A 39 6.40 -6.73 9.82
C SER A 39 7.45 -5.63 9.85
N SER A 40 8.67 -5.88 10.37
CA SER A 40 9.69 -4.84 10.48
C SER A 40 10.19 -4.41 9.10
N GLU A 41 10.40 -5.37 8.19
CA GLU A 41 10.74 -5.08 6.80
C GLU A 41 9.60 -4.34 6.07
N HIS A 42 8.35 -4.75 6.32
CA HIS A 42 7.17 -4.09 5.78
C HIS A 42 7.04 -2.63 6.23
N GLU A 43 7.17 -2.40 7.53
CA GLU A 43 7.08 -1.10 8.16
C GLU A 43 8.15 -0.15 7.60
N ALA A 44 9.43 -0.56 7.65
CA ALA A 44 10.52 0.27 7.14
C ALA A 44 10.37 0.60 5.64
N ALA A 45 10.02 -0.39 4.80
CA ALA A 45 9.81 -0.17 3.37
C ALA A 45 8.62 0.77 3.10
N THR A 46 7.56 0.66 3.88
CA THR A 46 6.36 1.50 3.75
C THR A 46 6.69 2.96 4.07
N LEU A 47 7.37 3.26 5.18
CA LEU A 47 7.74 4.65 5.48
C LEU A 47 8.65 5.25 4.41
N ALA A 48 9.62 4.48 3.92
CA ALA A 48 10.52 4.95 2.87
C ALA A 48 9.76 5.28 1.58
N MET A 49 8.80 4.43 1.18
CA MET A 49 7.95 4.66 0.02
C MET A 49 7.10 5.92 0.17
N LEU A 50 6.48 6.11 1.34
CA LEU A 50 5.63 7.26 1.62
C LEU A 50 6.43 8.57 1.67
N ALA A 51 7.60 8.56 2.29
CA ALA A 51 8.49 9.71 2.32
C ALA A 51 8.93 10.15 0.91
N GLY A 52 9.09 9.20 -0.02
CA GLY A 52 9.43 9.45 -1.42
C GLY A 52 8.29 9.96 -2.30
N ALA A 53 7.04 9.95 -1.81
CA ALA A 53 5.87 10.32 -2.62
C ALA A 53 5.88 11.80 -3.02
N ARG A 54 5.54 12.08 -4.29
CA ARG A 54 5.63 13.43 -4.89
C ARG A 54 4.31 14.04 -5.33
N ARG A 55 3.27 13.23 -5.54
CA ARG A 55 1.98 13.68 -6.12
C ARG A 55 0.81 13.33 -5.23
N GLN A 56 0.69 12.05 -4.89
CA GLN A 56 -0.39 11.56 -4.05
C GLN A 56 0.04 10.34 -3.24
N ILE A 57 -0.63 10.16 -2.11
CA ILE A 57 -0.62 8.97 -1.28
C ILE A 57 -2.08 8.55 -1.08
N LEU A 58 -2.40 7.34 -1.52
CA LEU A 58 -3.70 6.72 -1.30
C LEU A 58 -3.45 5.46 -0.46
N ILE A 59 -3.96 5.44 0.76
CA ILE A 59 -3.80 4.30 1.66
C ILE A 59 -5.16 3.76 2.01
N GLU A 60 -5.30 2.45 1.89
CA GLU A 60 -6.39 1.68 2.47
C GLU A 60 -5.78 0.63 3.39
N ASN A 61 -6.26 0.55 4.64
CA ASN A 61 -5.80 -0.48 5.55
C ASN A 61 -6.92 -0.95 6.47
N TYR A 62 -6.94 -2.26 6.76
CA TYR A 62 -7.94 -2.88 7.63
C TYR A 62 -7.75 -2.51 9.10
N ARG A 63 -6.52 -2.17 9.52
CA ARG A 63 -6.21 -1.79 10.89
C ARG A 63 -5.22 -0.63 10.90
N ILE A 64 -5.64 0.47 11.50
CA ILE A 64 -4.75 1.57 11.88
C ILE A 64 -4.96 1.82 13.38
N CYS A 65 -3.86 1.79 14.13
CA CYS A 65 -3.85 1.93 15.58
C CYS A 65 -3.01 3.15 16.02
N ASP A 66 -3.23 3.66 17.23
CA ASP A 66 -2.34 4.67 17.85
C ASP A 66 -1.20 4.02 18.66
N ASP A 67 -0.50 3.10 18.00
CA ASP A 67 0.73 2.47 18.48
C ASP A 67 1.98 3.17 17.90
N ALA A 68 3.18 2.64 18.20
CA ALA A 68 4.43 3.24 17.75
C ALA A 68 4.47 3.37 16.22
N TRP A 69 4.16 2.28 15.51
CA TRP A 69 4.11 2.24 14.06
C TRP A 69 3.08 3.23 13.49
N GLY A 70 1.86 3.23 14.02
CA GLY A 70 0.82 4.16 13.59
C GLY A 70 1.22 5.62 13.77
N ARG A 71 1.91 5.98 14.85
CA ARG A 71 2.39 7.35 15.05
C ARG A 71 3.45 7.76 14.02
N GLU A 72 4.36 6.85 13.67
CA GLU A 72 5.36 7.10 12.63
C GLU A 72 4.71 7.25 11.25
N LEU A 73 3.74 6.37 10.94
CA LEU A 73 2.95 6.44 9.73
C LEU A 73 2.22 7.80 9.62
N LEU A 74 1.50 8.21 10.68
CA LEU A 74 0.82 9.51 10.74
C LEU A 74 1.79 10.67 10.55
N ALA A 75 2.98 10.62 11.18
CA ALA A 75 3.97 11.68 11.08
C ALA A 75 4.44 11.87 9.63
N VAL A 76 4.76 10.79 8.91
CA VAL A 76 5.17 10.84 7.49
C VAL A 76 4.03 11.35 6.61
N LEU A 77 2.79 10.88 6.84
CA LEU A 77 1.62 11.35 6.08
C LEU A 77 1.36 12.84 6.27
N CYS A 78 1.40 13.32 7.52
CA CYS A 78 1.26 14.73 7.82
C CYS A 78 2.37 15.58 7.20
N GLU A 79 3.61 15.09 7.22
CA GLU A 79 4.73 15.81 6.61
C GLU A 79 4.57 15.90 5.09
N ARG A 80 4.24 14.81 4.40
CA ARG A 80 3.96 14.82 2.96
C ARG A 80 2.75 15.69 2.59
N ALA A 81 1.69 15.68 3.39
CA ALA A 81 0.54 16.56 3.21
C ALA A 81 0.96 18.04 3.26
N ARG A 82 1.78 18.43 4.24
CA ARG A 82 2.33 19.79 4.33
C ARG A 82 3.25 20.15 3.16
N ALA A 83 3.94 19.16 2.59
CA ALA A 83 4.75 19.33 1.39
C ALA A 83 3.90 19.44 0.09
N GLY A 84 2.56 19.43 0.19
CA GLY A 84 1.65 19.58 -0.94
C GLY A 84 1.30 18.27 -1.66
N VAL A 85 1.69 17.12 -1.10
CA VAL A 85 1.27 15.81 -1.62
C VAL A 85 -0.18 15.55 -1.21
N ARG A 86 -1.04 15.15 -2.16
CA ARG A 86 -2.43 14.79 -1.83
C ARG A 86 -2.46 13.50 -1.04
N VAL A 87 -2.84 13.56 0.23
CA VAL A 87 -3.00 12.37 1.08
C VAL A 87 -4.48 12.01 1.20
N CYS A 88 -4.81 10.74 1.05
CA CYS A 88 -6.14 10.19 1.31
C CYS A 88 -5.99 8.87 2.04
N VAL A 89 -6.63 8.74 3.20
CA VAL A 89 -6.59 7.55 4.04
C VAL A 89 -8.00 7.00 4.20
N LEU A 90 -8.18 5.75 3.79
CA LEU A 90 -9.37 4.95 4.01
C LEU A 90 -9.05 3.88 5.07
N CYS A 91 -9.82 3.86 6.14
CA CYS A 91 -9.65 2.90 7.22
C CYS A 91 -10.94 2.10 7.42
N ASP A 92 -10.79 0.79 7.63
CA ASP A 92 -11.93 -0.06 7.95
C ASP A 92 -12.53 0.30 9.31
N TRP A 93 -13.86 0.36 9.38
CA TRP A 93 -14.58 0.77 10.59
C TRP A 93 -14.39 -0.21 11.75
N LEU A 94 -14.42 -1.52 11.49
CA LEU A 94 -14.32 -2.55 12.51
C LEU A 94 -12.89 -2.65 13.07
N GLY A 95 -11.90 -2.72 12.18
CA GLY A 95 -10.50 -2.86 12.57
C GLY A 95 -9.88 -1.58 13.15
N SER A 96 -10.51 -0.41 12.92
CA SER A 96 -10.07 0.89 13.45
C SER A 96 -10.97 1.44 14.56
N PHE A 97 -12.01 0.68 14.94
CA PHE A 97 -12.93 1.06 16.00
C PHE A 97 -12.17 1.29 17.31
N GLY A 98 -12.46 2.40 18.01
CA GLY A 98 -11.81 2.67 19.30
C GLY A 98 -10.43 3.34 19.22
N GLN A 99 -9.64 3.03 18.19
CA GLN A 99 -8.22 3.41 18.09
C GLN A 99 -7.99 4.77 17.43
N LEU A 100 -8.80 5.12 16.42
CA LEU A 100 -8.63 6.36 15.63
C LEU A 100 -9.48 7.54 16.12
N ARG A 101 -10.06 7.44 17.31
CA ARG A 101 -11.28 8.19 17.65
C ARG A 101 -11.16 9.71 17.50
N TRP A 102 -9.98 10.31 17.68
CA TRP A 102 -9.85 11.77 17.56
C TRP A 102 -8.51 12.28 17.01
N ARG A 103 -7.38 11.72 17.45
CA ARG A 103 -6.06 12.29 17.16
C ARG A 103 -5.67 12.17 15.69
N TRP A 104 -5.72 10.95 15.16
CA TRP A 104 -5.31 10.63 13.79
C TRP A 104 -6.02 11.44 12.71
N PRO A 105 -7.37 11.43 12.62
CA PRO A 105 -8.06 12.20 11.59
C PRO A 105 -7.90 13.72 11.78
N ARG A 106 -7.77 14.19 13.03
CA ARG A 106 -7.60 15.62 13.33
C ARG A 106 -6.22 16.11 12.90
N GLU A 107 -5.16 15.40 13.25
CA GLU A 107 -3.80 15.77 12.90
C GLU A 107 -3.57 15.74 11.39
N LEU A 108 -4.08 14.71 10.69
CA LEU A 108 -3.95 14.61 9.24
C LEU A 108 -4.70 15.75 8.52
N ARG A 109 -5.94 16.04 8.93
CA ARG A 109 -6.71 17.18 8.39
C ARG A 109 -6.04 18.52 8.65
N ALA A 110 -5.46 18.70 9.85
CA ALA A 110 -4.72 19.92 10.18
C ALA A 110 -3.44 20.08 9.33
N ALA A 111 -2.88 18.98 8.81
CA ALA A 111 -1.75 18.98 7.89
C ALA A 111 -2.15 19.17 6.42
N GLY A 112 -3.45 19.24 6.10
CA GLY A 112 -3.95 19.40 4.74
C GLY A 112 -4.25 18.10 3.99
N GLY A 113 -4.28 16.97 4.70
CA GLY A 113 -4.71 15.66 4.17
C GLY A 113 -6.14 15.28 4.50
#